data_AF-A0A8T2TZ24-F1
#
_entry.id   AF-A0A8T2TZ24-F1
#
_cell.length_a   1.000
_cell.length_b   1.000
_cell.length_c   1.000
_cell.angle_alpha   90.00
_cell.angle_beta   90.00
_cell.angle_gamma   90.00
#
_symmetry.space_group_name_H-M   'P 1'
#
loop_
_entity.id
_entity.type
_entity.pdbx_description
1 polymer ?
#
loop_
_entity_poly.entity_id
_entity_poly.type
_entity_poly.pdbx_seq_one_letter_code
_entity_poly.pdbx_strand_id
1 'polypeptide(L)'
;MVEALHTVEVREGAEVGFFQVHVRCPTHPSLATSILIAIERKCARLTSVNLIMQPSISIDVTAEKMEGITDEDMEHLKDVLICLIEETT
;
A
#
# COMPACT_ATOMS: atom_id res chain seq x y z
N MET A 1 24.41 -9.65 2.04
CA MET A 1 23.32 -8.79 2.54
C MET A 1 22.37 -8.64 1.39
N VAL A 2 21.18 -9.23 1.45
CA VAL A 2 20.13 -9.00 0.46
C VAL A 2 19.35 -7.80 0.98
N GLU A 3 19.55 -6.61 0.41
CA GLU A 3 18.64 -5.49 0.65
C GLU A 3 17.26 -5.94 0.17
N ALA A 4 16.23 -5.79 1.00
CA ALA A 4 14.86 -6.05 0.57
C ALA A 4 14.57 -5.15 -0.64
N LEU A 5 14.33 -5.77 -1.81
CA LEU A 5 14.07 -5.07 -3.08
C LEU A 5 12.78 -4.23 -3.05
N HIS A 6 11.95 -4.44 -2.03
CA HIS A 6 10.68 -3.76 -1.83
C HIS A 6 10.35 -3.69 -0.32
N THR A 7 9.55 -2.69 0.07
CA THR A 7 9.04 -2.55 1.44
C THR A 7 7.56 -2.18 1.41
N VAL A 8 6.76 -2.83 2.25
CA VAL A 8 5.34 -2.51 2.47
C VAL A 8 5.14 -2.27 3.95
N GLU A 9 4.67 -1.08 4.31
CA GLU A 9 4.33 -0.71 5.67
C GLU A 9 2.88 -0.23 5.72
N VAL A 10 2.10 -0.82 6.63
CA VAL A 10 0.75 -0.36 6.94
C VAL A 10 0.77 0.11 8.39
N ARG A 11 0.33 1.35 8.62
CA ARG A 11 0.34 1.99 9.93
C ARG A 11 -1.00 2.67 10.18
N GLU A 12 -1.40 2.78 11.44
CA GLU A 12 -2.53 3.64 11.79
C GLU A 12 -2.22 5.09 11.42
N GLY A 13 -3.24 5.78 10.90
CA GLY A 13 -3.14 7.18 10.49
C GLY A 13 -3.13 8.10 11.71
N ALA A 14 -2.83 9.37 11.48
CA ALA A 14 -2.86 10.39 12.53
C ALA A 14 -4.28 10.64 13.09
N GLU A 15 -5.31 10.27 12.33
CA GLU A 15 -6.71 10.44 12.68
C GLU A 15 -7.35 9.07 12.95
N VAL A 16 -8.23 8.99 13.96
CA VAL A 16 -8.95 7.78 14.32
C VAL A 16 -9.80 7.32 13.13
N GLY A 17 -9.67 6.05 12.77
CA GLY A 17 -10.37 5.48 11.60
C GLY A 17 -9.64 5.72 10.28
N PHE A 18 -8.41 6.23 10.29
CA PHE A 18 -7.57 6.29 9.10
C PHE A 18 -6.36 5.38 9.23
N PHE A 19 -5.81 4.98 8.09
CA PHE A 19 -4.53 4.28 8.03
C PHE A 19 -3.70 4.79 6.87
N GLN A 20 -2.40 4.60 7.01
CA GLN A 20 -1.40 4.96 6.03
C GLN A 20 -0.71 3.71 5.52
N VAL A 21 -0.64 3.61 4.19
CA VAL A 21 0.10 2.55 3.50
C VAL A 21 1.28 3.21 2.79
N HIS A 22 2.48 2.80 3.16
CA HIS A 22 3.71 3.14 2.47
C HIS A 22 4.21 1.92 1.70
N VAL A 23 4.28 2.03 0.38
CA VAL A 23 4.83 0.99 -0.49
C VAL A 23 6.03 1.54 -1.23
N ARG A 24 7.15 0.81 -1.16
CA ARG A 24 8.32 1.05 -2.00
C ARG A 24 8.57 -0.17 -2.86
N CYS A 25 8.59 0.02 -4.18
CA CYS A 25 8.80 -1.05 -5.14
C CYS A 25 9.62 -0.58 -6.36
N PRO A 26 10.16 -1.50 -7.17
CA PRO A 26 10.84 -1.15 -8.41
C PRO A 26 9.96 -0.36 -9.37
N THR A 27 10.57 0.43 -10.25
CA THR A 27 9.87 1.27 -11.23
C THR A 27 9.19 0.45 -12.32
N HIS A 28 8.00 -0.08 -12.00
CA HIS A 28 7.12 -0.75 -12.95
C HIS A 28 5.78 0.00 -13.04
N PRO A 29 5.44 0.62 -14.19
CA PRO A 29 4.26 1.51 -14.31
C PRO A 29 2.93 0.84 -13.97
N SER A 30 2.78 -0.45 -14.29
CA SER A 30 1.55 -1.21 -13.99
C SER A 30 1.41 -1.57 -12.51
N LEU A 31 2.53 -1.70 -11.79
CA LEU A 31 2.54 -2.12 -10.38
C LEU A 31 1.93 -1.03 -9.48
N ALA A 32 2.26 0.24 -9.74
CA ALA A 32 1.68 1.36 -9.01
C ALA A 32 0.14 1.36 -9.09
N THR A 33 -0.39 1.15 -10.30
CA THR A 33 -1.84 1.07 -10.52
C THR A 33 -2.47 -0.10 -9.79
N SER A 34 -1.86 -1.30 -9.87
CA SER A 34 -2.36 -2.49 -9.16
C SER A 34 -2.38 -2.30 -7.64
N ILE A 35 -1.34 -1.67 -7.08
CA ILE A 35 -1.27 -1.34 -5.64
C ILE A 35 -2.41 -0.39 -5.25
N LEU A 36 -2.63 0.69 -6.01
CA LEU A 36 -3.69 1.64 -5.72
C LEU A 36 -5.08 1.00 -5.78
N ILE A 37 -5.32 0.12 -6.76
CA ILE A 37 -6.58 -0.64 -6.89
C ILE A 37 -6.77 -1.59 -5.71
N ALA A 38 -5.71 -2.29 -5.28
CA ALA A 38 -5.79 -3.21 -4.16
C ALA A 38 -6.16 -2.49 -2.85
N ILE A 39 -5.54 -1.33 -2.60
CA ILE A 39 -5.85 -0.50 -1.44
C ILE A 39 -7.28 0.04 -1.57
N GLU A 40 -7.66 0.61 -2.71
CA GLU A 40 -9.01 1.13 -2.93
C GLU A 40 -10.10 0.07 -2.74
N ARG A 41 -9.89 -1.18 -3.18
CA ARG A 41 -10.86 -2.26 -3.01
C ARG A 41 -11.04 -2.70 -1.56
N LYS A 42 -9.97 -2.60 -0.77
CA LYS A 42 -10.01 -2.97 0.66
C LYS A 42 -10.49 -1.80 1.52
N CYS A 43 -10.37 -0.56 1.05
CA CYS A 43 -10.81 0.65 1.74
C CYS A 43 -12.17 1.14 1.24
N ALA A 44 -12.86 2.00 1.99
CA ALA A 44 -14.01 2.74 1.45
C ALA A 44 -13.58 3.85 0.51
N ARG A 45 -12.53 4.57 0.94
CA ARG A 45 -12.16 5.87 0.38
C ARG A 45 -10.68 6.10 0.58
N LEU A 46 -9.99 6.34 -0.54
CA LEU A 46 -8.66 6.93 -0.52
C LEU A 46 -8.82 8.43 -0.29
N THR A 47 -8.26 8.93 0.80
CA THR A 47 -8.30 10.36 1.15
C THR A 47 -7.14 11.12 0.51
N SER A 48 -5.98 10.48 0.41
CA SER A 48 -4.78 11.06 -0.18
C SER A 48 -3.93 9.99 -0.82
N VAL A 49 -3.36 10.29 -1.98
CA VAL A 49 -2.41 9.44 -2.69
C VAL A 49 -1.24 10.33 -3.12
N ASN A 50 -0.04 9.99 -2.66
CA ASN A 50 1.19 10.62 -3.08
C ASN A 50 2.06 9.57 -3.77
N LEU A 51 2.32 9.79 -5.06
CA LEU A 51 3.11 8.89 -5.90
C LEU A 51 4.42 9.57 -6.26
N ILE A 52 5.53 9.03 -5.76
CA ILE A 52 6.88 9.52 -6.04
C ILE A 52 7.56 8.48 -6.91
N MET A 53 7.95 8.87 -8.12
CA MET A 53 8.71 8.04 -9.04
C MET A 53 10.13 8.59 -9.15
N GLN A 54 11.10 8.00 -8.43
CA GLN A 54 12.55 7.96 -8.73
C GLN A 54 13.42 7.70 -7.48
N PRO A 55 14.45 6.83 -7.54
CA PRO A 55 14.72 5.77 -8.53
C PRO A 55 13.86 4.50 -8.34
N SER A 56 13.01 4.48 -7.31
CA SER A 56 11.97 3.48 -7.04
C SER A 56 10.60 4.16 -7.06
N ILE A 57 9.52 3.39 -7.16
CA ILE A 57 8.17 3.89 -6.90
C ILE A 57 7.97 3.89 -5.39
N SER A 58 7.60 5.04 -4.84
CA SER A 58 7.11 5.20 -3.47
C SER A 58 5.67 5.66 -3.53
N ILE A 59 4.78 4.89 -2.89
CA ILE A 59 3.34 5.15 -2.85
C ILE A 59 2.96 5.34 -1.40
N ASP A 60 2.56 6.57 -1.08
CA ASP A 60 2.03 6.94 0.22
C ASP A 60 0.52 7.15 0.06
N VAL A 61 -0.27 6.26 0.66
CA VAL A 61 -1.72 6.33 0.62
C VAL A 61 -2.25 6.55 2.01
N THR A 62 -3.12 7.54 2.18
CA THR A 62 -3.98 7.66 3.36
C THR A 62 -5.38 7.22 2.96
N ALA A 63 -5.92 6.26 3.69
CA ALA A 63 -7.24 5.71 3.45
C ALA A 63 -8.09 5.70 4.72
N GLU A 64 -9.39 5.88 4.55
CA GLU A 64 -10.38 5.76 5.62
C GLU A 64 -10.74 4.27 5.81
N LYS A 65 -10.58 3.81 7.05
CA LYS A 65 -10.93 2.47 7.51
C LYS A 65 -12.46 2.35 7.49
N MET A 66 -12.97 1.43 6.67
CA MET A 66 -14.40 1.09 6.70
C MET A 66 -14.80 0.53 8.06
N GLU A 67 -16.04 0.80 8.48
CA GLU A 67 -16.66 0.06 9.58
C GLU A 67 -16.54 -1.44 9.31
N GLY A 68 -16.00 -2.17 10.29
CA GLY A 68 -15.81 -3.62 10.20
C GLY A 68 -14.48 -4.08 9.62
N ILE A 69 -13.60 -3.20 9.16
CA ILE A 69 -12.21 -3.57 8.84
C ILE A 69 -11.50 -3.92 10.14
N THR A 70 -10.93 -5.10 10.21
CA THR A 70 -10.16 -5.59 11.36
C THR A 70 -8.66 -5.40 11.15
N ASP A 71 -7.85 -5.69 12.17
CA ASP A 71 -6.39 -5.69 12.00
C ASP A 71 -5.93 -6.84 11.10
N GLU A 72 -6.66 -7.98 11.10
CA GLU A 72 -6.44 -9.11 10.19
C GLU A 72 -6.65 -8.69 8.72
N ASP A 73 -7.63 -7.83 8.44
CA ASP A 73 -7.84 -7.27 7.11
C ASP A 73 -6.68 -6.39 6.64
N MET A 74 -6.02 -5.69 7.56
CA MET A 74 -4.84 -4.87 7.27
C MET A 74 -3.60 -5.73 7.05
N GLU A 75 -3.47 -6.83 7.79
CA GLU A 75 -2.42 -7.82 7.58
C GLU A 75 -2.59 -8.51 6.22
N HIS A 76 -3.81 -8.92 5.87
CA HIS A 76 -4.12 -9.44 4.54
C HIS A 76 -3.85 -8.42 3.42
N LEU A 77 -4.14 -7.14 3.63
CA LEU A 77 -3.82 -6.11 2.64
C LEU A 77 -2.30 -6.04 2.42
N LYS A 78 -1.51 -6.09 3.49
CA LYS A 78 -0.05 -6.10 3.41
C LYS A 78 0.46 -7.31 2.61
N ASP A 79 -0.08 -8.50 2.85
CA ASP A 79 0.29 -9.71 2.11
C ASP A 79 -0.04 -9.61 0.61
N VAL A 80 -1.23 -9.11 0.26
CA VAL A 80 -1.62 -8.88 -1.14
C VAL A 80 -0.67 -7.91 -1.83
N LEU A 81 -0.28 -6.83 -1.14
CA LEU A 81 0.66 -5.85 -1.69
C LEU A 81 2.05 -6.44 -1.89
N ILE A 82 2.53 -7.27 -0.96
CA ILE A 82 3.81 -7.98 -1.11
C ILE A 82 3.75 -8.93 -2.30
N CYS A 83 2.72 -9.77 -2.40
CA CYS A 83 2.56 -10.69 -3.53
C CYS A 83 2.54 -9.96 -4.89
N LEU A 84 1.81 -8.83 -4.99
CA LEU A 84 1.77 -8.04 -6.22
C LEU A 84 3.16 -7.54 -6.64
N ILE A 85 4.01 -7.19 -5.67
CA ILE A 85 5.37 -6.74 -5.95
C ILE A 85 6.25 -7.93 -6.39
N GLU A 86 6.18 -9.05 -5.67
CA GLU A 86 6.96 -10.26 -5.98
C GLU A 86 6.60 -10.88 -7.33
N GLU A 87 5.31 -10.89 -7.73
CA GLU A 87 4.90 -11.37 -9.06
C GLU A 87 5.42 -10.50 -10.21
N THR A 88 5.81 -9.27 -9.93
CA THR A 88 6.26 -8.29 -10.94
C THR A 88 7.79 -8.21 -11.04
N THR A 89 8.55 -8.79 -10.09
CA THR A 89 10.02 -8.74 -10.01
C THR A 89 10.67 -10.10 -10.22
#